data_AF-A0A6P8NR45-F1
#
_entry.id   AF-A0A6P8NR45-F1
#
_cell.length_a   1.000
_cell.length_b   1.000
_cell.length_c   1.000
_cell.angle_alpha   90.00
_cell.angle_beta   90.00
_cell.angle_gamma   90.00
#
_symmetry.space_group_name_H-M   'P 1'
#
loop_
_entity.id
_entity.type
_entity.pdbx_description
1 polymer ?
#
loop_
_entity_poly.entity_id
_entity_poly.type
_entity_poly.pdbx_seq_one_letter_code
_entity_poly.pdbx_strand_id
1 'polypeptide(L)' 'MPYKKLPVLEVDGKPVAEADDVARYLARMYDLMGRNERDALICDELVETLGDLKQDDMGGLRVCSGP' A
#
# COMPACT_ATOMS: atom_id res chain seq x y z
N MET A 1 17.06 6.82 6.43
CA MET A 1 15.66 6.89 5.96
C MET A 1 15.65 7.04 4.44
N PRO A 2 15.33 5.97 3.68
CA PRO A 2 15.21 6.05 2.23
C PRO A 2 14.19 7.11 1.83
N TYR A 3 14.52 7.92 0.82
CA TYR A 3 13.65 8.93 0.21
C TYR A 3 13.02 9.96 1.15
N LYS A 4 13.49 10.07 2.41
CA LYS A 4 12.91 10.92 3.46
C LYS A 4 11.40 10.69 3.68
N LYS A 5 10.91 9.48 3.41
CA LYS A 5 9.51 9.08 3.58
C LYS A 5 9.39 7.96 4.62
N LEU A 6 8.23 7.89 5.25
CA LEU A 6 7.76 6.77 6.06
C LEU A 6 6.49 6.20 5.40
N PRO A 7 6.17 4.90 5.59
CA PRO A 7 6.88 3.92 6.42
C PRO A 7 8.19 3.40 5.79
N VAL A 8 9.04 2.80 6.61
CA VAL A 8 10.28 2.10 6.21
C VAL A 8 10.35 0.77 6.95
N LEU A 9 10.62 -0.32 6.23
CA LEU A 9 10.87 -1.66 6.78
C LEU A 9 12.33 -2.04 6.55
N GLU A 10 13.02 -2.59 7.55
CA GLU A 10 14.36 -3.15 7.38
C GLU A 10 14.27 -4.67 7.11
N VAL A 11 14.79 -5.09 5.96
CA VAL A 11 14.87 -6.49 5.53
C VAL A 11 16.34 -6.85 5.34
N ASP A 12 16.86 -7.78 6.13
CA ASP A 12 18.28 -8.19 6.11
C ASP A 12 19.26 -7.01 6.23
N GLY A 13 18.92 -6.03 7.08
CA GLY A 13 19.70 -4.81 7.26
C GLY A 13 19.61 -3.80 6.10
N LYS A 14 18.77 -4.05 5.10
CA LYS A 14 18.50 -3.13 3.98
C LYS A 14 17.13 -2.47 4.15
N PRO A 15 17.04 -1.13 4.11
CA PRO A 15 15.77 -0.45 4.26
C PRO A 15 14.97 -0.43 2.95
N VAL A 16 13.70 -0.82 3.03
CA VAL A 16 12.68 -0.70 1.99
C VAL A 16 11.73 0.42 2.40
N ALA A 17 11.49 1.36 1.50
CA ALA A 17 10.50 2.42 1.66
C ALA A 17 9.39 2.24 0.64
N GLU A 18 8.31 3.00 0.82
CA GLU A 18 7.03 2.91 0.12
C GLU A 18 6.05 1.92 0.79
N ALA A 19 4.87 2.45 1.13
CA ALA A 19 3.90 1.75 1.97
C ALA A 19 3.40 0.45 1.32
N ASP A 20 3.12 0.50 0.01
CA ASP A 20 2.58 -0.65 -0.73
C ASP A 20 3.62 -1.74 -0.93
N ASP A 21 4.89 -1.37 -1.17
CA ASP A 21 5.99 -2.34 -1.26
C ASP A 21 6.24 -3.05 0.08
N VAL A 22 6.20 -2.29 1.19
CA VAL A 22 6.28 -2.85 2.54
C VAL A 22 5.13 -3.81 2.81
N ALA A 23 3.90 -3.40 2.50
CA ALA A 23 2.70 -4.23 2.69
C ALA A 23 2.77 -5.50 1.85
N ARG A 24 3.14 -5.40 0.57
CA ARG A 24 3.23 -6.54 -0.36
C ARG A 24 4.33 -7.52 0.04
N TYR A 25 5.47 -7.03 0.54
CA TYR A 25 6.53 -7.87 1.07
C TYR A 25 6.04 -8.69 2.29
N LEU A 26 5.38 -8.04 3.25
CA LEU A 26 4.83 -8.72 4.43
C LEU A 26 3.71 -9.70 4.06
N ALA A 27 2.84 -9.33 3.12
CA ALA A 27 1.77 -10.21 2.65
C ALA A 27 2.34 -11.51 2.06
N ARG A 28 3.44 -11.45 1.30
CA ARG A 28 4.14 -12.66 0.83
C ARG A 28 4.77 -13.46 1.97
N MET A 29 5.40 -12.81 2.94
CA MET A 29 6.03 -13.47 4.08
C MET A 29 5.03 -14.27 4.93
N TYR A 30 3.80 -13.77 5.05
CA TYR A 30 2.75 -14.38 5.86
C TYR A 30 1.69 -15.14 5.06
N ASP A 31 1.97 -15.50 3.80
CA ASP A 31 1.07 -16.29 2.95
C ASP A 31 -0.32 -15.66 2.75
N LEU A 32 -0.36 -14.33 2.58
CA LEU A 32 -1.59 -13.53 2.41
C LEU A 32 -1.85 -13.11 0.95
N MET A 33 -1.05 -13.58 -0.01
CA MET A 33 -1.19 -13.25 -1.44
C MET A 33 -1.96 -14.31 -2.24
N GLY A 34 -2.54 -15.30 -1.56
CA GLY A 34 -3.26 -16.41 -2.19
C GLY A 34 -2.33 -17.52 -2.71
N ARG A 35 -2.91 -18.47 -3.45
CA ARG A 35 -2.26 -19.78 -3.70
C ARG A 35 -1.38 -19.81 -4.95
N ASN A 36 -1.50 -18.82 -5.82
CA ASN A 36 -0.82 -18.77 -7.11
C ASN A 36 -0.70 -17.33 -7.62
N GLU A 37 0.05 -17.15 -8.70
CA GLU A 37 0.28 -15.84 -9.33
C GLU A 37 -1.01 -15.11 -9.74
N ARG A 38 -2.07 -15.84 -10.11
CA ARG A 38 -3.36 -15.21 -10.44
C ARG A 38 -4.05 -14.65 -9.20
N ASP A 39 -3.99 -15.34 -8.06
CA ASP A 39 -4.54 -14.83 -6.81
C ASP A 39 -3.75 -13.57 -6.37
N ALA A 40 -2.42 -13.60 -6.49
CA ALA A 40 -1.56 -12.47 -6.16
C ALA A 40 -1.83 -11.26 -7.07
N LEU A 41 -2.05 -11.49 -8.36
CA LEU A 41 -2.41 -10.45 -9.32
C LEU A 41 -3.75 -9.77 -8.95
N ILE A 42 -4.74 -10.55 -8.50
CA ILE A 42 -6.03 -10.02 -8.04
C ILE A 42 -5.84 -9.18 -6.76
N CYS A 43 -4.99 -9.63 -5.81
CA CYS A 43 -4.66 -8.83 -4.64
C CYS A 43 -4.06 -7.47 -5.03
N ASP A 44 -3.12 -7.46 -5.99
CA ASP A 44 -2.52 -6.22 -6.49
C ASP A 44 -3.56 -5.32 -7.17
N GLU A 45 -4.40 -5.87 -8.06
CA GLU A 45 -5.49 -5.14 -8.71
C GLU A 45 -6.43 -4.44 -7.69
N LEU A 46 -6.80 -5.14 -6.62
CA LEU A 46 -7.67 -4.59 -5.57
C LEU A 46 -7.00 -3.48 -4.76
N VAL A 47 -5.71 -3.63 -4.42
CA VAL A 47 -4.95 -2.64 -3.65
C VAL A 47 -4.74 -1.36 -4.46
N GLU A 48 -4.36 -1.48 -5.73
CA GLU A 48 -4.18 -0.33 -6.63
C GLU A 48 -5.51 0.39 -6.86
N THR A 49 -6.59 -0.35 -7.14
CA THR A 49 -7.94 0.23 -7.30
C THR A 49 -8.38 1.00 -6.05
N LEU A 50 -8.09 0.47 -4.86
CA LEU A 50 -8.38 1.16 -3.61
C LEU A 50 -7.48 2.41 -3.42
N GLY A 51 -6.24 2.35 -3.90
CA GLY A 51 -5.32 3.49 -3.94
C GLY A 51 -5.89 4.64 -4.78
N ASP A 52 -6.34 4.35 -5.99
CA ASP A 52 -6.97 5.32 -6.90
C ASP A 52 -8.21 5.96 -6.26
N LEU A 53 -9.11 5.14 -5.70
CA LEU A 53 -10.32 5.65 -5.03
C LEU A 53 -10.01 6.55 -3.82
N LYS A 54 -8.97 6.23 -3.03
CA LYS A 54 -8.53 7.09 -1.91
C LYS A 54 -7.98 8.43 -2.38
N GLN A 55 -7.32 8.46 -3.53
CA GLN A 55 -6.83 9.71 -4.12
C GLN A 55 -7.99 10.59 -4.59
N ASP A 56 -9.02 9.98 -5.18
CA ASP A 56 -10.24 10.68 -5.57
C ASP A 56 -10.98 11.28 -4.37
N ASP A 57 -11.07 10.54 -3.25
CA ASP A 57 -11.69 11.03 -2.00
C ASP A 57 -10.87 12.14 -1.31
N MET A 58 -9.54 12.14 -1.44
CA MET A 58 -8.69 13.23 -0.95
C MET A 58 -8.82 14.54 -1.76
N GLY A 59 -9.54 14.53 -2.88
CA GLY A 59 -10.00 15.72 -3.60
C GLY A 59 -11.44 16.17 -3.25
N GLY A 60 -12.21 15.38 -2.49
CA GLY A 60 -13.67 15.45 -2.52
C GLY A 60 -14.42 15.79 -1.22
N LEU A 61 -13.87 15.55 -0.03
CA LEU A 61 -14.57 15.93 1.20
C LEU A 61 -14.11 17.30 1.73
N ARG A 62 -14.53 18.36 1.01
CA ARG A 62 -14.69 19.67 1.65
C ARG A 62 -15.85 19.53 2.63
N VAL A 63 -15.56 19.03 3.84
CA VAL A 63 -16.48 19.16 4.97
C VAL A 63 -16.81 20.64 5.03
N CYS A 64 -18.08 20.98 4.79
CA CYS A 64 -18.59 22.33 4.98
C CYS A 64 -18.37 22.70 6.46
N SER A 65 -17.21 23.25 6.78
CA SER A 65 -16.97 23.96 8.02
C SER A 65 -17.71 25.29 7.89
N GLY A 66 -18.99 25.27 8.24
CA GLY A 66 -19.71 26.48 8.63
C GLY A 66 -19.51 26.74 10.14
N PRO A 67 -19.84 27.95 10.63
CA PRO A 67 -20.40 29.10 9.91
C PRO A 67 -19.34 30.06 9.33
#